data_AF-A0AAP6HFM0-F1
#
_entry.id   AF-A0AAP6HFM0-F1
#
_cell.length_a   1.000
_cell.length_b   1.000
_cell.length_c   1.000
_cell.angle_alpha   90.00
_cell.angle_beta   90.00
_cell.angle_gamma   90.00
#
_symmetry.space_group_name_H-M   'P 1'
#
loop_
_entity.id
_entity.type
_entity.pdbx_description
1 polymer ?
#
loop_
_entity_poly.entity_id
_entity_poly.type
_entity_poly.pdbx_seq_one_letter_code
_entity_poly.pdbx_strand_id
1 'polypeptide(L)'
;MNKKILELLKTKYKDLGLRESILKVTADRLARTVKEEAEETEITQAVESVESELRIYQSFEDRNRTLLKEVKDLKEKLEKNEPNPTPNPNPEPKPNEGNPEPNPMLELLKELKGEITALKSEKIQQTNKEKLTAKLQELGVNENFYKLHIDGKTFENDEQINEFANQLKESQDAFAQSINNDLLKNQSNPLFGNRPIEGQVSADVQDYIKTKFNQNQN
;
A
#
# COMPACT_ATOMS: atom_id res chain seq x y z
N MET A 1 0.49 30.81 -9.40
CA MET A 1 -0.59 29.86 -9.76
C MET A 1 -1.50 29.45 -8.58
N ASN A 2 -0.94 28.93 -7.49
CA ASN A 2 -1.72 28.40 -6.34
C ASN A 2 -2.82 29.31 -5.79
N LYS A 3 -2.53 30.59 -5.51
CA LYS A 3 -3.52 31.54 -4.99
C LYS A 3 -4.75 31.68 -5.91
N LYS A 4 -4.53 31.71 -7.23
CA LYS A 4 -5.59 31.80 -8.24
C LYS A 4 -6.50 30.57 -8.22
N ILE A 5 -5.90 29.37 -8.14
CA ILE A 5 -6.64 28.11 -8.02
C ILE A 5 -7.46 28.07 -6.71
N LEU A 6 -6.86 28.51 -5.60
CA LEU A 6 -7.54 28.54 -4.31
C LEU A 6 -8.75 29.48 -4.31
N GLU A 7 -8.64 30.66 -4.90
CA GLU A 7 -9.76 31.60 -5.03
C GLU A 7 -10.90 31.04 -5.88
N LEU A 8 -10.57 30.34 -6.98
CA LEU A 8 -11.56 29.65 -7.82
C LEU A 8 -12.26 28.52 -7.05
N LEU A 9 -11.50 27.68 -6.35
CA LEU A 9 -12.05 26.61 -5.51
C LEU A 9 -13.00 27.16 -4.44
N LYS A 10 -12.61 28.25 -3.74
CA LYS A 10 -13.44 28.91 -2.73
C LYS A 10 -14.74 29.47 -3.31
N THR A 11 -14.66 30.05 -4.50
CA THR A 11 -15.83 30.68 -5.14
C THR A 11 -16.79 29.62 -5.65
N LYS A 12 -16.28 28.62 -6.37
CA LYS A 12 -17.09 27.58 -7.04
C LYS A 12 -17.70 26.59 -6.05
N TYR A 13 -16.97 26.22 -5.00
CA TYR A 13 -17.38 25.18 -4.06
C TYR A 13 -17.74 25.73 -2.67
N LYS A 14 -18.11 27.01 -2.59
CA LYS A 14 -18.55 27.67 -1.35
C LYS A 14 -19.69 26.90 -0.67
N ASP A 15 -20.61 26.37 -1.46
CA ASP A 15 -21.82 25.72 -0.97
C ASP A 15 -21.55 24.33 -0.36
N LEU A 16 -20.37 23.75 -0.59
CA LEU A 16 -19.97 22.49 0.02
C LEU A 16 -19.61 22.61 1.50
N GLY A 17 -19.48 23.84 2.04
CA GLY A 17 -19.24 24.07 3.46
C GLY A 17 -17.92 23.52 4.01
N LEU A 18 -16.98 23.18 3.13
CA LEU A 18 -15.68 22.59 3.45
C LEU A 18 -14.76 23.56 4.18
N ARG A 19 -13.89 23.01 5.04
CA ARG A 19 -12.83 23.79 5.69
C ARG A 19 -11.82 24.32 4.67
N GLU A 20 -11.34 25.55 4.90
CA GLU A 20 -10.32 26.17 4.04
C GLU A 20 -9.03 25.35 3.93
N SER A 21 -8.66 24.60 4.97
CA SER A 21 -7.48 23.72 4.93
C SER A 21 -7.58 22.64 3.85
N ILE A 22 -8.78 22.11 3.60
CA ILE A 22 -9.03 21.12 2.55
C ILE A 22 -8.80 21.79 1.19
N LEU A 23 -9.41 22.96 0.97
CA LEU A 23 -9.26 23.72 -0.27
C LEU A 23 -7.81 24.13 -0.53
N LYS A 24 -7.04 24.48 0.51
CA LYS A 24 -5.61 24.81 0.40
C LYS A 24 -4.78 23.62 -0.08
N VAL A 25 -4.98 22.44 0.52
CA VAL A 25 -4.26 21.23 0.10
C VAL A 25 -4.61 20.84 -1.34
N THR A 26 -5.88 20.95 -1.73
CA THR A 26 -6.32 20.70 -3.11
C THR A 26 -5.70 21.72 -4.08
N ALA A 27 -5.66 23.01 -3.71
CA ALA A 27 -5.01 24.05 -4.51
C ALA A 27 -3.49 23.81 -4.65
N ASP A 28 -2.81 23.37 -3.59
CA ASP A 28 -1.39 23.02 -3.62
C ASP A 28 -1.13 21.85 -4.57
N ARG A 29 -1.99 20.82 -4.54
CA ARG A 29 -1.90 19.68 -5.45
C ARG A 29 -2.09 20.11 -6.90
N LEU A 30 -3.15 20.86 -7.19
CA LEU A 30 -3.44 21.33 -8.55
C LEU A 30 -2.36 22.27 -9.08
N ALA A 31 -1.80 23.15 -8.23
CA ALA A 31 -0.74 24.07 -8.62
C ALA A 31 0.59 23.39 -9.00
N ARG A 32 0.79 22.12 -8.62
CA ARG A 32 1.97 21.33 -9.05
C ARG A 32 1.81 20.76 -10.45
N THR A 33 0.56 20.59 -10.90
CA THR A 33 0.23 19.97 -12.20
C THR A 33 -0.10 21.02 -13.26
N VAL A 34 -0.71 22.13 -12.85
CA VAL A 34 -1.07 23.25 -13.73
C VAL A 34 0.13 24.17 -13.89
N LYS A 35 0.64 24.31 -15.13
CA LYS A 35 1.77 25.20 -15.47
C LYS A 35 1.40 26.66 -15.17
N GLU A 36 2.39 27.50 -14.85
CA GLU A 36 2.13 28.91 -14.53
C GLU A 36 1.52 29.72 -15.69
N GLU A 37 1.77 29.28 -16.92
CA GLU A 37 1.27 29.86 -18.18
C GLU A 37 -0.07 29.25 -18.63
N ALA A 38 -0.66 28.34 -17.84
CA ALA A 38 -1.91 27.69 -18.20
C ALA A 38 -3.03 28.71 -18.40
N GLU A 39 -3.82 28.51 -19.45
CA GLU A 39 -4.95 29.38 -19.75
C GLU A 39 -6.07 29.23 -18.69
N GLU A 40 -6.91 30.25 -18.58
CA GLU A 40 -7.99 30.28 -17.58
C GLU A 40 -9.00 29.13 -17.75
N THR A 41 -9.18 28.65 -18.98
CA THR A 41 -9.97 27.47 -19.32
C THR A 41 -9.37 26.19 -18.75
N GLU A 42 -8.05 25.99 -18.87
CA GLU A 42 -7.35 24.83 -18.31
C GLU A 42 -7.37 24.83 -16.78
N ILE A 43 -7.17 26.01 -16.17
CA ILE A 43 -7.28 26.18 -14.71
C ILE A 43 -8.70 25.79 -14.25
N THR A 44 -9.73 26.21 -14.98
CA THR A 44 -11.13 25.89 -14.66
C THR A 44 -11.42 24.40 -14.76
N GLN A 45 -10.94 23.74 -15.83
CA GLN A 45 -11.09 22.28 -16.00
C GLN A 45 -10.35 21.51 -14.91
N ALA A 46 -9.15 21.95 -14.52
CA ALA A 46 -8.40 21.33 -13.43
C ALA A 46 -9.15 21.46 -12.10
N VAL A 47 -9.78 22.60 -11.84
CA VAL A 47 -10.65 22.82 -10.66
C VAL A 47 -11.92 21.95 -10.72
N GLU A 48 -12.50 21.74 -11.90
CA GLU A 48 -13.65 20.84 -12.09
C GLU A 48 -13.29 19.37 -11.86
N SER A 49 -12.07 18.97 -12.24
CA SER A 49 -11.62 17.58 -12.11
C SER A 49 -11.61 17.06 -10.67
N VAL A 50 -11.56 17.98 -9.69
CA VAL A 50 -11.53 17.63 -8.25
C VAL A 50 -12.91 17.73 -7.58
N GLU A 51 -13.97 18.05 -8.32
CA GLU A 51 -15.32 18.22 -7.76
C GLU A 51 -15.82 16.96 -7.07
N SER A 52 -15.63 15.79 -7.68
CA SER A 52 -16.07 14.50 -7.14
C SER A 52 -15.42 14.21 -5.79
N GLU A 53 -14.13 14.49 -5.65
CA GLU A 53 -13.38 14.36 -4.40
C GLU A 53 -13.87 15.34 -3.33
N LEU A 54 -14.14 16.60 -3.70
CA LEU A 54 -14.65 17.60 -2.77
C LEU A 54 -16.06 17.26 -2.27
N ARG A 55 -16.93 16.69 -3.12
CA ARG A 55 -18.25 16.19 -2.71
C ARG A 55 -18.15 15.01 -1.74
N ILE A 56 -17.14 14.15 -1.90
CA ILE A 56 -16.88 13.06 -0.93
C ILE A 56 -16.48 13.67 0.42
N TYR A 57 -15.62 14.69 0.45
CA TYR A 57 -15.26 15.38 1.69
C TYR A 57 -16.46 16.06 2.34
N GLN A 58 -17.35 16.66 1.56
CA GLN A 58 -18.61 17.23 2.07
C GLN A 58 -19.43 16.16 2.77
N SER A 59 -19.66 15.01 2.12
CA SER A 59 -20.40 13.89 2.71
C SER A 59 -19.81 13.43 4.04
N PHE A 60 -18.48 13.38 4.17
CA PHE A 60 -17.83 13.06 5.44
C PHE A 60 -18.03 14.14 6.50
N GLU A 61 -17.91 15.42 6.14
CA GLU A 61 -18.18 16.51 7.08
C GLU A 61 -19.64 16.52 7.55
N ASP A 62 -20.60 16.30 6.65
CA ASP A 62 -22.02 16.25 6.98
C ASP A 62 -22.34 15.08 7.91
N ARG A 63 -21.82 13.88 7.61
CA ARG A 63 -21.93 12.72 8.51
C ARG A 63 -21.34 13.01 9.89
N ASN A 64 -20.17 13.65 9.94
CA ASN A 64 -19.54 14.02 11.21
C ASN A 64 -20.39 15.03 12.00
N ARG A 65 -21.02 16.01 11.35
CA ARG A 65 -21.92 16.97 12.01
C ARG A 65 -23.16 16.26 12.57
N THR A 66 -23.75 15.35 11.81
CA THR A 66 -24.89 14.53 12.27
C THR A 66 -24.50 13.70 13.49
N LEU A 67 -23.39 12.97 13.42
CA LEU A 67 -22.89 12.15 14.53
C LEU A 67 -22.57 13.01 15.77
N LEU A 68 -21.97 14.18 15.61
CA LEU A 68 -21.70 15.09 16.73
C LEU A 68 -22.98 15.59 17.40
N LYS A 69 -24.02 15.92 16.61
CA LYS A 69 -25.32 16.33 17.14
C LYS A 69 -25.97 15.18 17.90
N GLU A 70 -25.98 13.98 17.32
CA GLU A 70 -26.48 12.76 17.92
C GLU A 70 -25.80 12.43 19.26
N VAL A 71 -24.46 12.51 19.30
CA VAL A 71 -23.69 12.32 20.54
C VAL A 71 -24.04 13.37 21.59
N LYS A 72 -24.22 14.64 21.18
CA LYS A 72 -24.62 15.72 22.09
C LYS A 72 -26.02 15.48 22.66
N ASP A 73 -26.98 15.13 21.82
CA ASP A 73 -28.37 14.86 22.21
C ASP A 73 -28.44 13.65 23.16
N LEU A 74 -27.64 12.61 22.92
CA LEU A 74 -27.49 11.48 23.85
C LEU A 74 -26.89 11.91 25.19
N LYS A 75 -25.84 12.74 25.17
CA LYS A 75 -25.18 13.20 26.39
C LYS A 75 -26.14 14.01 27.26
N GLU A 76 -26.92 14.92 26.66
CA GLU A 76 -27.94 15.68 27.37
C GLU A 76 -29.06 14.78 27.93
N LYS A 77 -29.44 13.71 27.22
CA LYS A 77 -30.37 12.71 27.75
C LYS A 77 -29.77 11.92 28.90
N LEU A 78 -28.48 11.58 28.86
CA LEU A 78 -27.80 10.87 29.94
C LEU A 78 -27.71 11.73 31.20
N GLU A 79 -27.28 12.99 31.07
CA GLU A 79 -27.18 13.97 32.17
C GLU A 79 -28.56 14.28 32.80
N LYS A 80 -29.65 14.23 32.03
CA LYS A 80 -31.02 14.41 32.56
C LYS A 80 -31.61 13.17 33.23
N ASN A 81 -31.03 11.99 33.02
CA ASN A 81 -31.50 10.72 33.58
C ASN A 81 -30.61 10.19 34.73
N GLU A 82 -29.64 10.97 35.22
CA GLU A 82 -28.93 10.62 36.47
C GLU A 82 -29.88 10.81 37.68
N PRO A 83 -30.25 9.75 38.41
CA PRO A 83 -30.92 9.91 39.69
C PRO A 83 -29.91 10.48 40.69
N ASN A 84 -30.17 11.68 41.17
CA ASN A 84 -29.40 12.36 42.20
C ASN A 84 -29.23 11.43 43.42
N PRO A 85 -28.01 10.96 43.76
CA PRO A 85 -27.84 10.04 44.87
C PRO A 85 -27.78 10.84 46.16
N THR A 86 -28.94 11.11 46.77
CA THR A 86 -28.96 11.41 48.21
C THR A 86 -28.56 10.13 48.95
N PRO A 87 -27.50 10.14 49.79
CA PRO A 87 -27.10 8.95 50.53
C PRO A 87 -28.11 8.69 51.64
N ASN A 88 -28.94 7.64 51.49
CA ASN A 88 -29.72 7.09 52.60
C ASN A 88 -28.99 5.83 53.11
N PRO A 89 -28.58 5.76 54.39
CA PRO A 89 -27.82 4.64 54.91
C PRO A 89 -28.77 3.54 55.37
N ASN A 90 -29.25 2.70 54.44
CA ASN A 90 -29.71 1.35 54.80
C ASN A 90 -29.76 0.45 53.55
N PRO A 91 -28.93 -0.62 53.46
CA PRO A 91 -29.01 -1.55 52.35
C PRO A 91 -29.97 -2.69 52.70
N GLU A 92 -31.19 -2.64 52.16
CA GLU A 92 -31.94 -3.88 51.92
C GLU A 92 -31.63 -4.36 50.49
N PRO A 93 -31.33 -5.65 50.29
CA PRO A 93 -30.93 -6.17 48.99
C PRO A 93 -32.17 -6.29 48.10
N LYS A 94 -32.33 -5.38 47.14
CA LYS A 94 -33.23 -5.62 46.00
C LYS A 94 -32.52 -6.46 44.95
N PRO A 95 -33.23 -7.40 44.31
CA PRO A 95 -32.68 -8.22 43.24
C PRO A 95 -32.26 -7.31 42.09
N ASN A 96 -31.11 -7.63 41.50
CA ASN A 96 -30.49 -6.94 40.40
C ASN A 96 -31.37 -7.05 39.12
N GLU A 97 -32.38 -6.20 39.02
CA GLU A 97 -33.11 -5.94 37.77
C GLU A 97 -32.43 -4.78 37.05
N GLY A 98 -31.91 -5.04 35.86
CA GLY A 98 -31.37 -4.02 34.98
C GLY A 98 -30.13 -4.49 34.23
N ASN A 99 -30.29 -5.49 33.36
CA ASN A 99 -29.40 -5.55 32.20
C ASN A 99 -29.59 -4.20 31.47
N PRO A 100 -28.56 -3.35 31.28
CA PRO A 100 -28.75 -2.10 30.56
C PRO A 100 -29.34 -2.44 29.19
N GLU A 101 -30.50 -1.86 28.87
CA GLU A 101 -31.12 -2.04 27.56
C GLU A 101 -30.05 -1.84 26.47
N PRO A 102 -29.94 -2.75 25.49
CA PRO A 102 -28.94 -2.62 24.44
C PRO A 102 -29.24 -1.31 23.71
N ASN A 103 -28.40 -0.31 23.94
CA ASN A 103 -28.54 0.98 23.27
C ASN A 103 -28.12 0.76 21.81
N PRO A 104 -29.06 0.73 20.84
CA PRO A 104 -28.75 0.41 19.45
C PRO A 104 -27.76 1.42 18.84
N MET A 105 -27.69 2.63 19.43
CA MET A 105 -26.76 3.67 19.04
C MET A 105 -25.32 3.38 19.48
N LEU A 106 -25.12 2.68 20.61
CA LEU A 106 -23.80 2.19 21.02
C LEU A 106 -23.33 1.04 20.11
N GLU A 107 -24.24 0.22 19.61
CA GLU A 107 -23.94 -0.82 18.61
C GLU A 107 -23.56 -0.21 17.26
N LEU A 108 -24.37 0.71 16.73
CA LEU A 108 -24.05 1.47 15.51
C LEU A 108 -22.72 2.21 15.61
N LEU A 109 -22.42 2.84 16.76
CA LEU A 109 -21.14 3.52 16.97
C LEU A 109 -19.96 2.55 17.01
N LYS A 110 -20.14 1.36 17.60
CA LYS A 110 -19.12 0.29 17.59
C LYS A 110 -18.89 -0.25 16.19
N GLU A 111 -19.96 -0.49 15.42
CA GLU A 111 -19.90 -0.95 14.04
C GLU A 111 -19.19 0.07 13.15
N LEU A 112 -19.58 1.34 13.22
CA LEU A 112 -18.93 2.42 12.48
C LEU A 112 -17.46 2.58 12.86
N LYS A 113 -17.12 2.47 14.15
CA LYS A 113 -15.72 2.47 14.59
C LYS A 113 -14.95 1.28 14.03
N GLY A 114 -15.59 0.12 13.94
CA GLY A 114 -15.07 -1.08 13.28
C GLY A 114 -14.75 -0.82 11.81
N GLU A 115 -15.72 -0.32 11.05
CA GLU A 115 -15.56 0.03 9.63
C GLU A 115 -14.45 1.06 9.40
N ILE A 116 -14.41 2.14 10.20
CA ILE A 116 -13.35 3.16 10.09
C ILE A 116 -11.96 2.55 10.36
N THR A 117 -11.87 1.64 11.32
CA THR A 117 -10.61 0.97 11.66
C THR A 117 -10.19 0.01 10.53
N ALA A 118 -11.15 -0.72 9.96
CA ALA A 118 -10.93 -1.58 8.80
C ALA A 118 -10.44 -0.78 7.58
N LEU A 119 -11.12 0.32 7.23
CA LEU A 119 -10.73 1.20 6.12
C LEU A 119 -9.34 1.81 6.31
N LYS A 120 -9.01 2.22 7.55
CA LYS A 120 -7.65 2.72 7.86
C LYS A 120 -6.61 1.62 7.67
N SER A 121 -6.88 0.41 8.15
CA SER A 121 -6.00 -0.75 7.98
C SER A 121 -5.79 -1.07 6.50
N GLU A 122 -6.88 -1.17 5.73
CA GLU A 122 -6.83 -1.44 4.29
C GLU A 122 -6.00 -0.41 3.53
N LYS A 123 -6.16 0.88 3.84
CA LYS A 123 -5.37 1.95 3.23
C LYS A 123 -3.88 1.85 3.55
N ILE A 124 -3.53 1.48 4.78
CA ILE A 124 -2.14 1.24 5.18
C ILE A 124 -1.57 0.05 4.39
N GLN A 125 -2.32 -1.05 4.29
CA GLN A 125 -1.88 -2.23 3.53
C GLN A 125 -1.70 -1.93 2.05
N GLN A 126 -2.61 -1.18 1.44
CA GLN A 126 -2.49 -0.75 0.05
C GLN A 126 -1.23 0.11 -0.16
N THR A 127 -0.99 1.08 0.72
CA THR A 127 0.22 1.93 0.67
C THR A 127 1.49 1.09 0.82
N ASN A 128 1.50 0.11 1.71
CA ASN A 128 2.64 -0.77 1.93
C ASN A 128 2.90 -1.70 0.74
N LYS A 129 1.83 -2.20 0.09
CA LYS A 129 1.93 -2.99 -1.14
C LYS A 129 2.55 -2.18 -2.29
N GLU A 130 2.16 -0.92 -2.43
CA GLU A 130 2.74 0.00 -3.42
C GLU A 130 4.23 0.27 -3.14
N LYS A 131 4.59 0.56 -1.87
CA LYS A 131 5.99 0.71 -1.46
C LYS A 131 6.83 -0.53 -1.75
N LEU A 132 6.34 -1.71 -1.40
CA LEU A 132 7.03 -2.97 -1.67
C LEU A 132 7.23 -3.18 -3.18
N THR A 133 6.18 -2.94 -3.97
CA THR A 133 6.25 -3.11 -5.43
C THR A 133 7.29 -2.17 -6.04
N ALA A 134 7.31 -0.90 -5.63
CA ALA A 134 8.34 0.06 -6.05
C ALA A 134 9.74 -0.41 -5.65
N LYS A 135 9.91 -0.93 -4.42
CA LYS A 135 11.20 -1.42 -3.94
C LYS A 135 11.70 -2.63 -4.74
N LEU A 136 10.82 -3.57 -5.06
CA LEU A 136 11.15 -4.75 -5.87
C LEU A 136 11.53 -4.37 -7.31
N GLN A 137 10.86 -3.36 -7.88
CA GLN A 137 11.23 -2.80 -9.18
C GLN A 137 12.62 -2.12 -9.13
N GLU A 138 12.92 -1.35 -8.08
CA GLU A 138 14.26 -0.77 -7.87
C GLU A 138 15.35 -1.83 -7.77
N LEU A 139 15.08 -2.95 -7.09
CA LEU A 139 16.01 -4.08 -6.94
C LEU A 139 16.12 -4.94 -8.21
N GLY A 140 15.33 -4.65 -9.26
CA GLY A 140 15.31 -5.42 -10.50
C GLY A 140 14.75 -6.84 -10.33
N VAL A 141 13.86 -7.04 -9.35
CA VAL A 141 13.15 -8.31 -9.19
C VAL A 141 12.07 -8.39 -10.27
N ASN A 142 11.99 -9.52 -10.97
CA ASN A 142 11.03 -9.74 -12.04
C ASN A 142 9.60 -9.81 -11.47
N GLU A 143 8.65 -9.09 -12.07
CA GLU A 143 7.25 -9.09 -11.62
C GLU A 143 6.65 -10.49 -11.50
N ASN A 144 6.93 -11.37 -12.48
CA ASN A 144 6.43 -12.74 -12.47
C ASN A 144 6.99 -13.57 -11.31
N PHE A 145 8.14 -13.16 -10.76
CA PHE A 145 8.76 -13.84 -9.61
C PHE A 145 8.01 -13.51 -8.31
N TYR A 146 7.60 -12.24 -8.10
CA TYR A 146 7.04 -11.81 -6.82
C TYR A 146 5.52 -11.66 -6.79
N LYS A 147 4.83 -11.52 -7.92
CA LYS A 147 3.40 -11.15 -7.97
C LYS A 147 2.49 -12.07 -7.13
N LEU A 148 2.76 -13.38 -7.15
CA LEU A 148 2.04 -14.36 -6.33
C LEU A 148 2.50 -14.39 -4.87
N HIS A 149 3.74 -13.97 -4.61
CA HIS A 149 4.33 -13.98 -3.27
C HIS A 149 3.88 -12.79 -2.43
N ILE A 150 3.48 -11.68 -3.04
CA ILE A 150 3.04 -10.47 -2.33
C ILE A 150 1.53 -10.43 -2.08
N ASP A 151 0.75 -11.28 -2.75
CA ASP A 151 -0.70 -11.25 -2.62
C ASP A 151 -1.15 -11.80 -1.27
N GLY A 152 -2.04 -11.07 -0.60
CA GLY A 152 -2.48 -11.39 0.76
C GLY A 152 -1.44 -11.16 1.88
N LYS A 153 -0.24 -10.65 1.57
CA LYS A 153 0.73 -10.25 2.61
C LYS A 153 0.39 -8.87 3.16
N THR A 154 0.64 -8.73 4.47
CA THR A 154 0.51 -7.47 5.19
C THR A 154 1.85 -7.09 5.81
N PHE A 155 2.13 -5.79 5.86
CA PHE A 155 3.37 -5.27 6.44
C PHE A 155 3.03 -4.22 7.48
N GLU A 156 3.74 -4.21 8.60
CA GLU A 156 3.51 -3.28 9.70
C GLU A 156 4.34 -2.00 9.55
N ASN A 157 5.55 -2.10 8.97
CA ASN A 157 6.48 -0.99 8.86
C ASN A 157 7.39 -1.12 7.63
N ASP A 158 8.14 -0.05 7.34
CA ASP A 158 9.02 0.04 6.17
C ASP A 158 10.24 -0.89 6.29
N GLU A 159 10.64 -1.30 7.50
CA GLU A 159 11.75 -2.22 7.72
C GLU A 159 11.38 -3.64 7.24
N GLN A 160 10.21 -4.16 7.63
CA GLN A 160 9.68 -5.44 7.14
C GLN A 160 9.53 -5.46 5.61
N ILE A 161 9.12 -4.33 5.02
CA ILE A 161 9.02 -4.19 3.56
C ILE A 161 10.40 -4.35 2.91
N ASN A 162 11.40 -3.66 3.43
CA ASN A 162 12.77 -3.70 2.90
C ASN A 162 13.41 -5.09 3.07
N GLU A 163 13.27 -5.70 4.25
CA GLU A 163 13.76 -7.05 4.50
C GLU A 163 13.14 -8.06 3.54
N PHE A 164 11.81 -8.02 3.38
CA PHE A 164 11.12 -8.92 2.47
C PHE A 164 11.51 -8.70 1.00
N ALA A 165 11.69 -7.45 0.58
CA ALA A 165 12.16 -7.12 -0.76
C ALA A 165 13.57 -7.68 -1.03
N ASN A 166 14.47 -7.56 -0.06
CA ASN A 166 15.84 -8.10 -0.16
C ASN A 166 15.82 -9.64 -0.20
N GLN A 167 15.02 -10.30 0.63
CA GLN A 167 14.87 -11.76 0.61
C GLN A 167 14.35 -12.28 -0.74
N LEU A 168 13.37 -11.59 -1.34
CA LEU A 168 12.88 -11.94 -2.68
C LEU A 168 13.98 -11.77 -3.74
N LYS A 169 14.77 -10.70 -3.65
CA LYS A 169 15.89 -10.47 -4.55
C LYS A 169 16.95 -11.56 -4.42
N GLU A 170 17.35 -11.91 -3.21
CA GLU A 170 18.29 -13.00 -2.93
C GLU A 170 17.76 -14.35 -3.46
N SER A 171 16.47 -14.62 -3.27
CA SER A 171 15.84 -15.84 -3.79
C SER A 171 15.85 -15.90 -5.31
N GLN A 172 15.57 -14.78 -5.99
CA GLN A 172 15.66 -14.70 -7.45
C GLN A 172 17.09 -14.94 -7.95
N ASP A 173 18.08 -14.34 -7.29
CA ASP A 173 19.49 -14.47 -7.69
C ASP A 173 20.00 -15.91 -7.46
N ALA A 174 19.62 -16.53 -6.34
CA ALA A 174 19.91 -17.94 -6.08
C ALA A 174 19.27 -18.87 -7.11
N PHE A 175 18.03 -18.58 -7.54
CA PHE A 175 17.35 -19.33 -8.59
C PHE A 175 18.02 -19.16 -9.97
N ALA A 176 18.43 -17.94 -10.32
CA ALA A 176 19.19 -17.71 -11.55
C ALA A 176 20.54 -18.46 -11.53
N GLN A 177 21.22 -18.47 -10.38
CA GLN A 177 22.47 -19.20 -10.20
C GLN A 177 22.28 -20.71 -10.33
N SER A 178 21.20 -21.29 -9.79
CA SER A 178 20.94 -22.73 -9.91
C SER A 178 20.69 -23.13 -11.36
N ILE A 179 19.90 -22.35 -12.11
CA ILE A 179 19.69 -22.58 -13.55
C ILE A 179 21.02 -22.52 -14.31
N ASN A 180 21.84 -21.51 -14.06
CA ASN A 180 23.13 -21.37 -14.74
C ASN A 180 24.07 -22.55 -14.42
N ASN A 181 24.11 -22.99 -13.16
CA ASN A 181 24.89 -24.14 -12.75
C ASN A 181 24.41 -25.43 -13.43
N ASP A 182 23.09 -25.64 -13.54
CA ASP A 182 22.54 -26.82 -14.19
C ASP A 182 22.70 -26.79 -15.71
N LEU A 183 22.60 -25.61 -16.34
CA LEU A 183 22.93 -25.42 -17.75
C LEU A 183 24.41 -25.74 -18.01
N LEU A 184 25.31 -25.27 -17.16
CA LEU A 184 26.75 -25.50 -17.30
C LEU A 184 27.12 -26.98 -17.11
N LYS A 185 26.46 -27.70 -16.19
CA LYS A 185 26.64 -29.16 -16.03
C LYS A 185 26.20 -29.95 -17.26
N ASN A 186 25.16 -29.48 -17.95
CA ASN A 186 24.61 -30.14 -19.12
C ASN A 186 25.31 -29.74 -20.43
N GLN A 187 26.19 -28.75 -20.38
CA GLN A 187 27.00 -28.37 -21.53
C GLN A 187 28.14 -29.38 -21.71
N SER A 188 28.35 -29.86 -22.93
CA SER A 188 29.48 -30.74 -23.25
C SER A 188 30.78 -30.07 -22.80
N ASN A 189 31.66 -30.81 -22.14
CA ASN A 189 32.98 -30.30 -21.75
C ASN A 189 33.63 -29.60 -22.95
N PRO A 190 34.22 -28.41 -22.76
CA PRO A 190 34.90 -27.71 -23.83
C PRO A 190 36.00 -28.61 -24.44
N LEU A 191 36.13 -28.57 -25.77
CA LEU A 191 37.16 -29.29 -26.55
C LEU A 191 38.59 -29.07 -26.02
N PHE A 192 38.84 -28.00 -25.27
CA PHE A 192 40.10 -27.70 -24.64
C PHE A 192 39.88 -27.40 -23.15
N GLY A 193 40.61 -28.10 -22.26
CA GLY A 193 40.58 -27.85 -20.82
C GLY A 193 40.12 -29.01 -19.92
N ASN A 194 39.93 -30.22 -20.46
CA ASN A 194 39.75 -31.40 -19.60
C ASN A 194 40.95 -31.55 -18.65
N ARG A 195 40.68 -31.98 -17.40
CA ARG A 195 41.76 -32.33 -16.47
C ARG A 195 42.65 -33.38 -17.15
N PRO A 196 43.97 -33.14 -17.28
CA PRO A 196 44.85 -34.13 -17.86
C PRO A 196 44.77 -35.40 -17.03
N ILE A 197 44.42 -36.52 -17.67
CA ILE A 197 44.60 -37.83 -17.07
C ILE A 197 46.10 -38.09 -17.13
N GLU A 198 46.72 -38.24 -15.97
CA GLU A 198 48.17 -38.42 -15.88
C GLU A 198 48.61 -39.60 -16.74
N GLY A 199 49.52 -39.36 -17.69
CA GLY A 199 49.99 -40.36 -18.65
C GLY A 199 49.15 -40.54 -19.93
N GLN A 200 48.08 -39.77 -20.15
CA GLN A 200 47.31 -39.80 -21.40
C GLN A 200 47.32 -38.44 -22.11
N VAL A 201 47.60 -38.46 -23.42
CA VAL A 201 47.37 -37.32 -24.31
C VAL A 201 45.87 -37.14 -24.52
N SER A 202 45.36 -35.90 -24.44
CA SER A 202 43.94 -35.58 -24.68
C SER A 202 43.46 -36.20 -25.99
N ALA A 203 42.22 -36.68 -26.01
CA ALA A 203 41.61 -37.24 -27.22
C ALA A 203 41.78 -36.30 -28.43
N ASP A 204 41.69 -34.98 -28.20
CA ASP A 204 41.81 -33.95 -29.23
C ASP A 204 43.24 -33.84 -29.80
N VAL A 205 44.26 -34.02 -28.96
CA VAL A 205 45.66 -34.07 -29.41
C VAL A 205 45.89 -35.34 -30.23
N GLN A 206 45.29 -36.46 -29.82
CA GLN A 206 45.35 -37.71 -30.58
C GLN A 206 44.67 -37.57 -31.95
N ASP A 207 43.52 -36.91 -32.03
CA ASP A 207 42.78 -36.74 -33.28
C ASP A 207 43.42 -35.70 -34.21
N TYR A 208 44.02 -34.64 -33.67
CA TYR A 208 44.86 -33.71 -34.44
C TYR A 208 46.08 -34.42 -35.02
N ILE A 209 46.79 -35.23 -34.22
CA ILE A 209 47.92 -36.03 -34.68
C ILE A 209 47.49 -36.99 -35.79
N LYS A 210 46.38 -37.74 -35.63
CA LYS A 210 45.86 -38.64 -36.67
C LYS A 210 45.52 -37.89 -37.96
N THR A 211 44.85 -36.74 -37.86
CA THR A 211 44.45 -35.96 -39.03
C THR A 211 45.66 -35.44 -39.80
N LYS A 212 46.66 -34.89 -39.11
CA LYS A 212 47.89 -34.39 -39.74
C LYS A 212 48.81 -35.50 -40.24
N PHE A 213 48.86 -36.63 -39.55
CA PHE A 213 49.66 -37.77 -39.97
C PHE A 213 49.07 -38.43 -41.23
N ASN A 214 47.75 -38.56 -41.31
CA ASN A 214 47.07 -39.13 -42.48
C ASN A 214 47.08 -38.20 -43.71
N GLN A 215 47.14 -36.87 -43.51
CA GLN A 215 47.28 -35.91 -44.60
C GLN A 215 48.67 -35.92 -45.26
N ASN A 216 49.71 -36.38 -44.55
CA ASN A 216 51.09 -36.42 -45.05
C ASN A 216 51.47 -37.79 -45.67
N GLN A 217 50.50 -38.70 -45.81
CA GLN A 217 50.71 -40.06 -46.35
C GLN A 217 50.01 -40.29 -47.71
N ASN A 218 49.44 -39.24 -48.31
CA ASN A 218 48.92 -39.23 -49.68
C ASN A 218 49.71 -38.27 -50.57
#